data_AF-A0AAW6IXQ5-F1
#
_entry.id   AF-A0AAW6IXQ5-F1
#
_cell.length_a   1.000
_cell.length_b   1.000
_cell.length_c   1.000
_cell.angle_alpha   90.00
_cell.angle_beta   90.00
_cell.angle_gamma   90.00
#
_symmetry.space_group_name_H-M   'P 1'
#
loop_
_entity.id
_entity.type
_entity.pdbx_description
1 polymer ?
#
loop_
_entity_poly.entity_id
_entity_poly.type
_entity_poly.pdbx_seq_one_letter_code
_entity_poly.pdbx_strand_id
1 'polypeptide(L)'
;MGIAKLIKEVREYGDFEFYPTLESDIALIKNHIDSLRFDMAYSILDIGVGDGRVLNALAHKHGEKYAMEKSLPLIRALPADIMIVGTDFMAQTLVDIDCNIIFNNPPFSQYAEFACKIIAESLAPDVYLILPSRWKNNASISEALERRNATYTILGSSDYSAADRAARCTVDVIHISLSQYRSYARGRATVDVDPFATWFADNFNIDAIGSAARKAASLKTKVKEENFEIVAGGDLISTLVNHYDASLEKLIETYKGLERVDGCILDELNVSIDSIYAAIKLRIKSLKNKYWKELFSRFSPITDKLCSATREDMQTLLMKNVNVDFTRENAYAIAEWAIKNVNKYIDSQLISVYESLIGESNITLYKSNQRTFSKSEWQYNRKPSGLDRFALDYRIVTSSYSNFGGYSFERVNGFSKSSASKIDDLITIAHNLGFDTAGMERSSTVEEWQPGKLRTFHYYDHTADKKVVLFTARPYLNGNIHFKFNQAYIARLNVEFGRLKGWISTPAEAKDEISGVDLDCAKQAFRSNYKVNNNAMKLLSSIN
;
A
#
# COMPACT_ATOMS: atom_id res chain seq x y z
N MET A 1 -20.90 -1.74 7.80
CA MET A 1 -21.39 -1.02 9.00
C MET A 1 -22.34 0.07 8.53
N GLY A 2 -23.46 0.33 9.20
CA GLY A 2 -24.38 1.40 8.78
C GLY A 2 -23.84 2.79 9.12
N ILE A 3 -24.14 3.80 8.28
CA ILE A 3 -23.67 5.20 8.42
C ILE A 3 -23.98 5.77 9.82
N ALA A 4 -25.17 5.51 10.37
CA ALA A 4 -25.56 6.01 11.69
C ALA A 4 -24.66 5.47 12.83
N LYS A 5 -24.19 4.22 12.71
CA LYS A 5 -23.26 3.63 13.69
C LYS A 5 -21.86 4.25 13.55
N LEU A 6 -21.41 4.49 12.31
CA LEU A 6 -20.13 5.14 12.03
C LEU A 6 -20.09 6.57 12.60
N ILE A 7 -21.13 7.36 12.37
CA ILE A 7 -21.24 8.73 12.93
C ILE A 7 -21.11 8.72 14.45
N LYS A 8 -21.74 7.74 15.12
CA LYS A 8 -21.64 7.61 16.58
C LYS A 8 -20.20 7.33 17.02
N GLU A 9 -19.53 6.37 16.39
CA GLU A 9 -18.13 6.02 16.69
C GLU A 9 -17.16 7.20 16.43
N VAL A 10 -17.39 7.98 15.37
CA VAL A 10 -16.60 9.17 15.04
C VAL A 10 -16.75 10.27 16.10
N ARG A 11 -17.98 10.51 16.57
CA ARG A 11 -18.24 11.46 17.66
C ARG A 11 -17.64 11.00 18.99
N GLU A 12 -17.69 9.70 19.29
CA GLU A 12 -17.02 9.11 20.47
C GLU A 12 -15.49 9.23 20.38
N TYR A 13 -14.93 9.28 19.17
CA TYR A 13 -13.51 9.54 18.89
C TYR A 13 -13.14 11.03 18.96
N GLY A 14 -14.11 11.93 19.13
CA GLY A 14 -13.90 13.36 19.33
C GLY A 14 -13.96 14.21 18.05
N ASP A 15 -14.41 13.64 16.93
CA ASP A 15 -14.70 14.41 15.71
C ASP A 15 -16.20 14.74 15.64
N PHE A 16 -16.50 16.03 15.77
CA PHE A 16 -17.86 16.57 15.82
C PHE A 16 -18.25 17.31 14.53
N GLU A 17 -17.35 17.43 13.56
CA GLU A 17 -17.55 18.17 12.31
C GLU A 17 -17.64 17.25 11.10
N PHE A 18 -17.88 15.95 11.30
CA PHE A 18 -18.21 15.02 10.22
C PHE A 18 -19.66 15.23 9.72
N TYR A 19 -19.81 15.89 8.58
CA TYR A 19 -21.05 15.96 7.80
C TYR A 19 -20.82 15.46 6.37
N PRO A 20 -21.71 14.61 5.83
CA PRO A 20 -21.53 14.08 4.49
C PRO A 20 -21.79 15.15 3.43
N THR A 21 -20.93 15.20 2.40
CA THR A 21 -21.14 16.02 1.21
C THR A 21 -22.44 15.64 0.50
N LEU A 22 -23.19 16.65 0.04
CA LEU A 22 -24.47 16.45 -0.67
C LEU A 22 -24.25 15.81 -2.05
N GLU A 23 -25.15 14.91 -2.43
CA GLU A 23 -25.12 14.26 -3.76
C GLU A 23 -25.20 15.26 -4.91
N SER A 24 -25.90 16.38 -4.72
CA SER A 24 -25.96 17.49 -5.69
C SER A 24 -24.59 18.13 -5.93
N ASP A 25 -23.80 18.31 -4.88
CA ASP A 25 -22.45 18.91 -4.97
C ASP A 25 -21.49 17.95 -5.67
N ILE A 26 -21.56 16.65 -5.31
CA ILE A 26 -20.79 15.58 -5.96
C ILE A 26 -21.10 15.54 -7.46
N ALA A 27 -22.38 15.64 -7.84
CA ALA A 27 -22.79 15.63 -9.24
C ALA A 27 -22.25 16.86 -10.01
N LEU A 28 -22.27 18.06 -9.42
CA LEU A 28 -21.68 19.25 -10.04
C LEU A 28 -20.18 19.07 -10.34
N ILE A 29 -19.44 18.57 -9.36
CA ILE A 29 -18.01 18.31 -9.49
C ILE A 29 -17.75 17.24 -10.55
N LYS A 30 -18.49 16.12 -10.50
CA LYS A 30 -18.34 15.02 -11.46
C LYS A 30 -18.58 15.47 -12.89
N ASN A 31 -19.65 16.24 -13.12
CA ASN A 31 -19.98 16.79 -14.43
C ASN A 31 -18.85 17.71 -14.95
N HIS A 32 -18.27 18.53 -14.06
CA HIS A 32 -17.14 19.37 -14.45
C HIS A 32 -15.89 18.54 -14.78
N ILE A 33 -15.52 17.55 -13.95
CA ILE A 33 -14.40 16.64 -14.22
C ILE A 33 -14.57 15.93 -15.58
N ASP A 34 -15.77 15.43 -15.87
CA ASP A 34 -16.05 14.76 -17.15
C ASP A 34 -15.93 15.73 -18.34
N SER A 35 -16.24 17.02 -18.13
CA SER A 35 -16.06 18.06 -19.15
C SER A 35 -14.59 18.38 -19.45
N LEU A 36 -13.67 18.07 -18.52
CA LEU A 36 -12.22 18.24 -18.73
C LEU A 36 -11.63 17.23 -19.72
N ARG A 37 -12.35 16.15 -20.02
CA ARG A 37 -11.99 15.12 -21.02
C ARG A 37 -10.57 14.59 -20.85
N PHE A 38 -10.25 14.03 -19.68
CA PHE A 38 -8.97 13.38 -19.45
C PHE A 38 -8.73 12.25 -20.47
N ASP A 39 -7.60 12.30 -21.17
CA ASP A 39 -7.19 11.30 -22.17
C ASP A 39 -6.75 9.97 -21.53
N MET A 40 -6.44 9.97 -20.22
CA MET A 40 -5.99 8.82 -19.45
C MET A 40 -6.69 8.76 -18.09
N ALA A 41 -6.47 7.65 -17.37
CA ALA A 41 -6.88 7.55 -15.98
C ALA A 41 -6.24 8.65 -15.13
N TYR A 42 -7.06 9.41 -14.40
CA TYR A 42 -6.61 10.44 -13.47
C TYR A 42 -6.63 9.93 -12.01
N SER A 43 -5.70 10.40 -11.21
CA SER A 43 -5.67 10.19 -9.76
C SER A 43 -6.36 11.33 -9.01
N ILE A 44 -6.94 11.03 -7.85
CA ILE A 44 -7.64 11.99 -7.01
C ILE A 44 -7.25 11.82 -5.54
N LEU A 45 -7.01 12.95 -4.87
CA LEU A 45 -6.83 13.05 -3.43
C LEU A 45 -8.07 13.68 -2.80
N ASP A 46 -8.67 12.99 -1.83
CA ASP A 46 -9.74 13.51 -0.98
C ASP A 46 -9.18 13.86 0.41
N ILE A 47 -9.16 15.14 0.75
CA ILE A 47 -8.71 15.64 2.05
C ILE A 47 -9.92 15.74 2.98
N GLY A 48 -9.92 14.95 4.06
CA GLY A 48 -11.12 14.77 4.89
C GLY A 48 -12.10 13.80 4.23
N VAL A 49 -11.59 12.66 3.76
CA VAL A 49 -12.31 11.68 2.94
C VAL A 49 -13.61 11.15 3.56
N GLY A 50 -13.73 11.19 4.90
CA GLY A 50 -14.94 10.76 5.56
C GLY A 50 -15.21 9.28 5.35
N ASP A 51 -16.43 8.97 4.90
CA ASP A 51 -16.84 7.61 4.54
C ASP A 51 -16.42 7.18 3.11
N GLY A 52 -15.69 8.04 2.40
CA GLY A 52 -15.17 7.77 1.06
C GLY A 52 -16.20 7.85 -0.06
N ARG A 53 -17.42 8.36 0.19
CA ARG A 53 -18.43 8.49 -0.87
C ARG A 53 -17.99 9.40 -2.01
N VAL A 54 -17.36 10.53 -1.70
CA VAL A 54 -16.98 11.53 -2.70
C VAL A 54 -15.83 10.98 -3.54
N LEU A 55 -14.78 10.51 -2.88
CA LEU A 55 -13.66 9.84 -3.54
C LEU A 55 -14.13 8.70 -4.47
N ASN A 56 -15.08 7.87 -4.04
CA ASN A 56 -15.62 6.80 -4.89
C ASN A 56 -16.46 7.29 -6.08
N ALA A 57 -17.23 8.38 -5.89
CA ALA A 57 -18.05 8.94 -6.96
C ALA A 57 -17.23 9.71 -8.00
N LEU A 58 -16.16 10.37 -7.57
CA LEU A 58 -15.30 11.21 -8.42
C LEU A 58 -14.15 10.44 -9.07
N ALA A 59 -13.69 9.34 -8.49
CA ALA A 59 -12.54 8.61 -9.01
C ALA A 59 -12.78 7.99 -10.40
N HIS A 60 -11.75 8.05 -11.24
CA HIS A 60 -11.71 7.29 -12.47
C HIS A 60 -11.63 5.78 -12.16
N LYS A 61 -12.26 4.93 -12.98
CA LYS A 61 -12.30 3.46 -12.81
C LYS A 61 -10.92 2.81 -12.66
N HIS A 62 -9.93 3.35 -13.37
CA HIS A 62 -8.54 2.89 -13.38
C HIS A 62 -7.59 3.92 -12.72
N GLY A 63 -8.16 4.93 -12.05
CA GLY A 63 -7.43 5.97 -11.37
C GLY A 63 -7.04 5.57 -9.95
N GLU A 64 -6.00 6.21 -9.44
CA GLU A 64 -5.57 6.04 -8.05
C GLU A 64 -6.38 6.91 -7.11
N LYS A 65 -6.74 6.35 -5.95
CA LYS A 65 -7.56 6.98 -4.92
C LYS A 65 -6.72 7.23 -3.69
N TYR A 66 -6.45 8.50 -3.41
CA TYR A 66 -5.71 8.93 -2.24
C TYR A 66 -6.64 9.60 -1.23
N ALA A 67 -6.37 9.40 0.05
CA ALA A 67 -7.17 9.91 1.13
C ALA A 67 -6.31 10.48 2.26
N MET A 68 -6.74 11.61 2.82
CA MET A 68 -6.31 12.08 4.13
C MET A 68 -7.49 12.05 5.09
N GLU A 69 -7.29 11.48 6.27
CA GLU A 69 -8.34 11.35 7.27
C GLU A 69 -7.77 11.29 8.68
N LYS A 70 -8.24 12.17 9.57
CA LYS A 70 -7.77 12.23 10.95
C LYS A 70 -8.45 11.20 11.85
N SER A 71 -9.69 10.84 11.54
CA SER A 71 -10.51 9.95 12.34
C SER A 71 -10.19 8.48 12.08
N LEU A 72 -9.62 7.80 13.07
CA LEU A 72 -9.25 6.39 12.96
C LEU A 72 -10.44 5.46 12.64
N PRO A 73 -11.65 5.66 13.23
CA PRO A 73 -12.84 4.92 12.79
C PRO A 73 -13.17 5.08 11.30
N LEU A 74 -12.99 6.28 10.73
CA LEU A 74 -13.19 6.53 9.30
C LEU A 74 -12.13 5.83 8.45
N ILE A 75 -10.85 5.92 8.83
CA ILE A 75 -9.75 5.16 8.19
C ILE A 75 -10.06 3.66 8.18
N ARG A 76 -10.55 3.13 9.32
CA ARG A 76 -10.98 1.73 9.46
C ARG A 76 -12.21 1.39 8.63
N ALA A 77 -13.03 2.34 8.20
CA ALA A 77 -14.17 2.09 7.34
C ALA A 77 -13.80 2.06 5.84
N LEU A 78 -12.69 2.68 5.44
CA LEU A 78 -12.34 2.86 4.03
C LEU A 78 -12.04 1.54 3.28
N PRO A 79 -12.46 1.38 2.02
CA PRO A 79 -12.08 0.27 1.16
C PRO A 79 -10.56 0.09 0.97
N ALA A 80 -10.16 -1.15 0.63
CA ALA A 80 -8.75 -1.52 0.41
C ALA A 80 -8.11 -0.87 -0.82
N ASP A 81 -8.91 -0.38 -1.76
CA ASP A 81 -8.45 0.33 -2.96
C ASP A 81 -8.27 1.83 -2.74
N ILE A 82 -8.57 2.34 -1.54
CA ILE A 82 -8.28 3.72 -1.13
C ILE A 82 -6.99 3.73 -0.31
N MET A 83 -6.03 4.53 -0.77
CA MET A 83 -4.69 4.64 -0.20
C MET A 83 -4.64 5.82 0.76
N ILE A 84 -4.26 5.57 2.02
CA ILE A 84 -4.07 6.64 3.00
C ILE A 84 -2.73 7.32 2.73
N VAL A 85 -2.79 8.60 2.38
CA VAL A 85 -1.62 9.45 2.16
C VAL A 85 -1.46 10.51 3.25
N GLY A 86 -2.28 10.44 4.30
CA GLY A 86 -2.16 11.33 5.43
C GLY A 86 -3.28 11.17 6.47
N THR A 87 -3.12 11.86 7.58
CA THR A 87 -4.03 11.86 8.72
C THR A 87 -4.48 13.28 9.02
N ASP A 88 -3.78 13.99 9.91
CA ASP A 88 -4.03 15.40 10.17
C ASP A 88 -3.48 16.27 9.04
N PHE A 89 -4.38 16.80 8.21
CA PHE A 89 -4.01 17.64 7.07
C PHE A 89 -3.15 18.85 7.46
N MET A 90 -3.41 19.47 8.62
CA MET A 90 -2.68 20.67 9.03
C MET A 90 -1.23 20.37 9.45
N ALA A 91 -0.94 19.12 9.80
CA ALA A 91 0.40 18.66 10.17
C ALA A 91 1.20 18.11 8.98
N GLN A 92 0.73 18.29 7.75
CA GLN A 92 1.29 17.67 6.54
C GLN A 92 1.60 18.69 5.48
N THR A 93 2.40 18.30 4.49
CA THR A 93 2.58 19.08 3.27
C THR A 93 2.00 18.41 2.03
N LEU A 94 1.52 19.21 1.08
CA LEU A 94 1.06 18.74 -0.23
C LEU A 94 2.13 18.87 -1.32
N VAL A 95 3.28 19.52 -1.03
CA VAL A 95 4.25 19.96 -2.05
C VAL A 95 4.96 18.83 -2.80
N ASP A 96 4.80 17.59 -2.36
CA ASP A 96 5.34 16.39 -3.01
C ASP A 96 4.28 15.32 -3.32
N ILE A 97 2.98 15.62 -3.11
CA ILE A 97 1.89 14.71 -3.47
C ILE A 97 1.51 14.93 -4.93
N ASP A 98 1.91 13.98 -5.78
CA ASP A 98 1.66 14.00 -7.22
C ASP A 98 0.29 13.35 -7.53
N CYS A 99 -0.73 14.18 -7.75
CA CYS A 99 -2.04 13.74 -8.19
C CYS A 99 -2.66 14.71 -9.20
N ASN A 100 -3.67 14.26 -9.94
CA ASN A 100 -4.32 15.12 -10.94
C ASN A 100 -5.37 16.04 -10.32
N ILE A 101 -6.11 15.55 -9.34
CA ILE A 101 -7.25 16.24 -8.73
C ILE A 101 -7.11 16.23 -7.21
N ILE A 102 -7.40 17.36 -6.56
CA ILE A 102 -7.67 17.43 -5.12
C ILE A 102 -9.14 17.80 -4.92
N PHE A 103 -9.79 17.13 -3.98
CA PHE A 103 -11.10 17.49 -3.45
C PHE A 103 -11.01 17.73 -1.93
N ASN A 104 -11.75 18.72 -1.45
CA ASN A 104 -11.94 18.95 -0.02
C ASN A 104 -13.30 19.60 0.27
N ASN A 105 -14.01 19.04 1.25
CA ASN A 105 -15.12 19.69 1.94
C ASN A 105 -14.65 19.96 3.39
N PRO A 106 -13.97 21.08 3.64
CA PRO A 106 -13.32 21.33 4.92
C PRO A 106 -14.36 21.55 6.01
N PRO A 107 -14.00 21.35 7.29
CA PRO A 107 -14.79 21.87 8.39
C PRO A 107 -14.99 23.38 8.23
N PHE A 108 -16.24 23.85 8.21
CA PHE A 108 -16.55 25.25 7.91
C PHE A 108 -16.05 26.27 8.94
N SER A 109 -15.62 25.80 10.12
CA SER A 109 -14.90 26.58 11.13
C SER A 109 -13.46 26.91 10.71
N GLN A 110 -12.82 26.02 9.93
CA GLN A 110 -11.42 26.10 9.49
C GLN A 110 -11.26 26.25 7.96
N TYR A 111 -12.35 26.53 7.25
CA TYR A 111 -12.40 26.57 5.78
C TYR A 111 -11.30 27.43 5.14
N ALA A 112 -10.95 28.56 5.76
CA ALA A 112 -9.97 29.49 5.23
C ALA A 112 -8.55 28.93 5.32
N GLU A 113 -8.17 28.38 6.48
CA GLU A 113 -6.87 27.75 6.69
C GLU A 113 -6.67 26.56 5.74
N PHE A 114 -7.70 25.73 5.58
CA PHE A 114 -7.69 24.61 4.66
C PHE A 114 -7.53 25.08 3.20
N ALA A 115 -8.37 26.01 2.75
CA ALA A 115 -8.33 26.52 1.38
C ALA A 115 -6.98 27.17 1.06
N CYS A 116 -6.47 28.05 1.93
CA CYS A 116 -5.18 28.71 1.75
C CYS A 116 -4.04 27.68 1.64
N LYS A 117 -4.01 26.68 2.52
CA LYS A 117 -2.97 25.64 2.50
C LYS A 117 -3.05 24.78 1.23
N ILE A 118 -4.24 24.34 0.83
CA ILE A 118 -4.43 23.54 -0.39
C ILE A 118 -3.97 24.35 -1.61
N ILE A 119 -4.40 25.60 -1.73
CA ILE A 119 -4.01 26.47 -2.84
C ILE A 119 -2.49 26.69 -2.81
N ALA A 120 -1.89 26.99 -1.66
CA ALA A 120 -0.46 27.28 -1.56
C ALA A 120 0.44 26.08 -1.85
N GLU A 121 0.03 24.86 -1.49
CA GLU A 121 0.92 23.69 -1.50
C GLU A 121 0.59 22.64 -2.58
N SER A 122 -0.59 22.69 -3.21
CA SER A 122 -1.01 21.66 -4.17
C SER A 122 -0.12 21.60 -5.42
N LEU A 123 0.26 20.37 -5.80
CA LEU A 123 0.81 20.03 -7.12
C LEU A 123 -0.26 19.61 -8.14
N ALA A 124 -1.50 19.41 -7.70
CA ALA A 124 -2.59 19.05 -8.60
C ALA A 124 -3.07 20.29 -9.39
N PRO A 125 -3.24 20.19 -10.72
CA PRO A 125 -3.72 21.30 -11.54
C PRO A 125 -5.17 21.65 -11.26
N ASP A 126 -5.99 20.67 -10.86
CA ASP A 126 -7.42 20.84 -10.61
C ASP A 126 -7.73 20.62 -9.13
N VAL A 127 -8.27 21.65 -8.48
CA VAL A 127 -8.67 21.61 -7.07
C VAL A 127 -10.17 21.91 -6.97
N TYR A 128 -10.91 21.10 -6.22
CA TYR A 128 -12.34 21.28 -5.96
C TYR A 128 -12.57 21.50 -4.47
N LEU A 129 -13.20 22.62 -4.11
CA LEU A 129 -13.50 23.00 -2.74
C LEU A 129 -14.99 23.28 -2.56
N ILE A 130 -15.55 22.89 -1.42
CA ILE A 130 -16.89 23.30 -0.98
C ILE A 130 -16.71 24.29 0.17
N LEU A 131 -16.88 25.58 -0.08
CA LEU A 131 -16.57 26.63 0.90
C LEU A 131 -17.81 27.43 1.28
N PRO A 132 -17.97 27.86 2.55
CA PRO A 132 -18.98 28.83 2.94
C PRO A 132 -18.89 30.09 2.08
N SER A 133 -19.99 30.61 1.54
CA SER A 133 -20.00 31.71 0.54
C SER A 133 -19.25 32.99 0.97
N ARG A 134 -19.00 33.16 2.28
CA ARG A 134 -18.12 34.20 2.85
C ARG A 134 -16.65 34.12 2.42
N TRP A 135 -16.21 33.02 1.81
CA TRP A 135 -14.86 32.86 1.27
C TRP A 135 -14.47 33.95 0.26
N LYS A 136 -15.45 34.49 -0.48
CA LYS A 136 -15.28 35.57 -1.47
C LYS A 136 -14.64 36.84 -0.89
N ASN A 137 -14.82 37.07 0.41
CA ASN A 137 -14.32 38.24 1.11
C ASN A 137 -13.09 37.92 1.98
N ASN A 138 -12.52 36.72 1.87
CA ASN A 138 -11.36 36.32 2.65
C ASN A 138 -10.06 36.71 1.94
N ALA A 139 -9.36 37.72 2.48
CA ALA A 139 -8.13 38.25 1.91
C ALA A 139 -7.03 37.18 1.73
N SER A 140 -6.86 36.28 2.71
CA SER A 140 -5.83 35.24 2.64
C SER A 140 -6.07 34.23 1.52
N ILE A 141 -7.34 33.92 1.19
CA ILE A 141 -7.65 33.06 0.03
C ILE A 141 -7.32 33.80 -1.26
N SER A 142 -7.69 35.09 -1.38
CA SER A 142 -7.36 35.91 -2.54
C SER A 142 -5.84 36.00 -2.77
N GLU A 143 -5.07 36.27 -1.71
CA GLU A 143 -3.60 36.31 -1.76
C GLU A 143 -3.00 34.96 -2.19
N ALA A 144 -3.54 33.84 -1.68
CA ALA A 144 -3.08 32.51 -2.07
C ALA A 144 -3.33 32.22 -3.57
N LEU A 145 -4.50 32.61 -4.10
CA LEU A 145 -4.83 32.47 -5.51
C LEU A 145 -3.87 33.30 -6.38
N GLU A 146 -3.64 34.56 -6.02
CA GLU A 146 -2.72 35.46 -6.73
C GLU A 146 -1.29 34.92 -6.72
N ARG A 147 -0.79 34.51 -5.55
CA ARG A 147 0.57 33.95 -5.40
C ARG A 147 0.82 32.72 -6.26
N ARG A 148 -0.23 31.92 -6.51
CA ARG A 148 -0.16 30.70 -7.33
C ARG A 148 -0.57 30.92 -8.78
N ASN A 149 -0.87 32.17 -9.19
CA ASN A 149 -1.40 32.50 -10.50
C ASN A 149 -2.65 31.67 -10.86
N ALA A 150 -3.48 31.39 -9.86
CA ALA A 150 -4.62 30.50 -9.95
C ALA A 150 -5.86 31.22 -10.48
N THR A 151 -6.72 30.49 -11.19
CA THR A 151 -8.06 30.96 -11.58
C THR A 151 -9.12 30.08 -10.93
N TYR A 152 -10.34 30.59 -10.77
CA TYR A 152 -11.43 29.81 -10.18
C TYR A 152 -12.75 29.99 -10.94
N THR A 153 -13.62 28.99 -10.83
CA THR A 153 -15.00 28.99 -11.33
C THR A 153 -15.94 28.47 -10.26
N ILE A 154 -17.07 29.15 -10.03
CA ILE A 154 -18.14 28.65 -9.16
C ILE A 154 -19.04 27.73 -10.00
N LEU A 155 -19.09 26.44 -9.64
CA LEU A 155 -19.87 25.43 -10.35
C LEU A 155 -21.35 25.45 -9.93
N GLY A 156 -21.61 25.86 -8.69
CA GLY A 156 -22.95 26.00 -8.13
C GLY A 156 -22.89 26.39 -6.66
N SER A 157 -24.06 26.54 -6.04
CA SER A 157 -24.20 26.85 -4.61
C SER A 157 -25.28 25.95 -4.00
N SER A 158 -25.07 25.59 -2.73
CA SER A 158 -25.94 24.68 -1.99
C SER A 158 -26.21 25.20 -0.58
N ASP A 159 -27.28 24.71 0.04
CA ASP A 159 -27.68 25.08 1.40
C ASP A 159 -27.47 23.91 2.37
N TYR A 160 -26.58 24.09 3.34
CA TYR A 160 -26.29 23.13 4.41
C TYR A 160 -27.10 23.44 5.69
N SER A 161 -28.16 24.25 5.61
CA SER A 161 -29.02 24.62 6.75
C SER A 161 -29.61 23.43 7.52
N ALA A 162 -29.82 22.28 6.86
CA ALA A 162 -30.30 21.04 7.48
C ALA A 162 -29.22 20.23 8.23
N ALA A 163 -27.95 20.61 8.12
CA ALA A 163 -26.84 19.94 8.80
C ALA A 163 -26.79 20.27 10.31
N ASP A 164 -25.89 19.58 11.02
CA ASP A 164 -25.56 19.88 12.42
C ASP A 164 -25.20 21.37 12.59
N ARG A 165 -25.47 21.94 13.77
CA ARG A 165 -25.42 23.41 14.02
C ARG A 165 -24.11 24.08 13.54
N ALA A 166 -22.98 23.39 13.64
CA ALA A 166 -21.67 23.89 13.23
C ALA A 166 -21.51 24.04 11.70
N ALA A 167 -22.28 23.29 10.91
CA ALA A 167 -22.17 23.24 9.45
C ALA A 167 -23.27 24.02 8.71
N ARG A 168 -24.15 24.75 9.43
CA ARG A 168 -25.28 25.46 8.82
C ARG A 168 -24.82 26.74 8.11
N CYS A 169 -24.68 26.69 6.79
CA CYS A 169 -24.44 27.86 5.96
C CYS A 169 -24.82 27.60 4.50
N THR A 170 -24.84 28.68 3.71
CA THR A 170 -24.78 28.57 2.25
C THR A 170 -23.33 28.37 1.83
N VAL A 171 -23.12 27.45 0.89
CA VAL A 171 -21.80 27.11 0.37
C VAL A 171 -21.75 27.32 -1.13
N ASP A 172 -20.55 27.56 -1.63
CA ASP A 172 -20.22 27.53 -3.06
C ASP A 172 -19.37 26.29 -3.35
N VAL A 173 -19.70 25.59 -4.43
CA VAL A 173 -18.88 24.53 -5.01
C VAL A 173 -17.95 25.17 -6.03
N ILE A 174 -16.65 25.11 -5.79
CA ILE A 174 -15.64 25.88 -6.51
C ILE A 174 -14.65 24.94 -7.17
N HIS A 175 -14.33 25.19 -8.44
CA HIS A 175 -13.17 24.65 -9.12
C HIS A 175 -12.07 25.72 -9.17
N ILE A 176 -10.84 25.34 -8.81
CA ILE A 176 -9.65 26.17 -8.91
C ILE A 176 -8.69 25.48 -9.89
N SER A 177 -8.27 26.22 -10.91
CA SER A 177 -7.27 25.82 -11.89
C SER A 177 -5.93 26.43 -11.50
N LEU A 178 -4.98 25.58 -11.11
CA LEU A 178 -3.59 25.93 -10.80
C LEU A 178 -2.68 25.83 -12.04
N SER A 179 -3.27 25.60 -13.21
CA SER A 179 -2.59 25.48 -14.50
C SER A 179 -3.35 26.24 -15.58
N GLN A 180 -2.64 27.04 -16.38
CA GLN A 180 -3.18 27.71 -17.58
C GLN A 180 -3.08 26.82 -18.83
N TYR A 181 -2.09 25.91 -18.89
CA TYR A 181 -1.85 25.04 -20.05
C TYR A 181 -2.22 23.58 -19.75
N ARG A 182 -3.39 23.18 -20.24
CA ARG A 182 -3.94 21.84 -20.11
C ARG A 182 -3.34 20.88 -21.15
N SER A 183 -2.17 20.30 -20.87
CA SER A 183 -1.70 19.12 -21.62
C SER A 183 -1.98 17.84 -20.85
N TYR A 184 -3.19 17.30 -21.00
CA TYR A 184 -3.57 16.02 -20.40
C TYR A 184 -2.94 14.80 -21.12
N ALA A 185 -2.23 15.04 -22.23
CA ALA A 185 -1.69 14.02 -23.13
C ALA A 185 -0.37 13.37 -22.67
N ARG A 186 0.26 13.81 -21.56
CA ARG A 186 1.60 13.31 -21.14
C ARG A 186 1.72 12.90 -19.67
N GLY A 187 0.62 12.78 -18.94
CA GLY A 187 0.62 12.15 -17.61
C GLY A 187 1.47 12.84 -16.54
N ARG A 188 1.78 14.14 -16.69
CA ARG A 188 2.29 14.97 -15.59
C ARG A 188 1.36 16.15 -15.38
N ALA A 189 0.78 16.22 -14.20
CA ALA A 189 0.19 17.42 -13.64
C ALA A 189 1.24 18.54 -13.68
N THR A 190 1.00 19.62 -14.42
CA THR A 190 1.87 20.81 -14.41
C THR A 190 1.08 21.99 -13.88
N VAL A 191 1.49 22.50 -12.72
CA VAL A 191 1.02 23.77 -12.17
C VAL A 191 1.85 24.92 -12.73
N ASP A 192 1.26 26.11 -12.82
CA ASP A 192 1.95 27.31 -13.33
C ASP A 192 3.06 27.78 -12.38
N VAL A 193 2.82 27.63 -11.08
CA VAL A 193 3.78 27.96 -10.01
C VAL A 193 4.03 26.72 -9.16
N ASP A 194 5.29 26.24 -9.12
CA ASP A 194 5.69 25.10 -8.28
C ASP A 194 5.66 25.50 -6.79
N PRO A 195 4.86 24.81 -5.96
CA PRO A 195 4.76 25.14 -4.54
C PRO A 195 6.07 24.90 -3.78
N PHE A 196 6.89 23.93 -4.19
CA PHE A 196 8.21 23.71 -3.57
C PHE A 196 9.20 24.83 -3.94
N ALA A 197 9.09 25.41 -5.15
CA ALA A 197 9.89 26.58 -5.52
C ALA A 197 9.50 27.81 -4.70
N THR A 198 8.20 27.99 -4.45
CA THR A 198 7.69 29.06 -3.59
C THR A 198 8.21 28.91 -2.16
N TRP A 199 8.07 27.70 -1.57
CA TRP A 199 8.61 27.39 -0.26
C TRP A 199 10.12 27.63 -0.19
N PHE A 200 10.87 27.18 -1.20
CA PHE A 200 12.32 27.34 -1.24
C PHE A 200 12.71 28.82 -1.25
N ALA A 201 12.05 29.65 -2.06
CA ALA A 201 12.33 31.09 -2.12
C ALA A 201 12.02 31.80 -0.78
N ASP A 202 10.96 31.39 -0.07
CA ASP A 202 10.61 31.96 1.23
C ASP A 202 11.57 31.53 2.35
N ASN A 203 12.19 30.36 2.20
CA ASN A 203 12.98 29.72 3.24
C ASN A 203 14.48 29.74 2.97
N PHE A 204 14.97 30.15 1.80
CA PHE A 204 16.40 30.17 1.50
C PHE A 204 16.80 31.49 0.84
N ASN A 205 17.73 32.20 1.48
CA ASN A 205 18.36 33.41 0.93
C ASN A 205 19.81 33.11 0.52
N ILE A 206 19.98 32.35 -0.56
CA ILE A 206 21.29 31.93 -1.09
C ILE A 206 21.56 32.68 -2.38
N ASP A 207 22.69 33.37 -2.44
CA ASP A 207 23.17 34.06 -3.64
C ASP A 207 24.16 33.16 -4.38
N ALA A 208 23.74 32.56 -5.50
CA ALA A 208 24.58 31.65 -6.31
C ALA A 208 24.16 31.69 -7.79
N ILE A 209 25.04 32.23 -8.64
CA ILE A 209 24.81 32.53 -10.07
C ILE A 209 25.53 31.53 -10.99
N GLY A 210 26.32 30.61 -10.42
CA GLY A 210 27.12 29.61 -11.13
C GLY A 210 26.36 28.82 -12.20
N SER A 211 27.09 28.24 -13.17
CA SER A 211 26.47 27.50 -14.26
C SER A 211 25.88 26.18 -13.75
N ALA A 212 24.62 25.88 -14.10
CA ALA A 212 23.98 24.59 -13.86
C ALA A 212 24.61 23.47 -14.72
N ALA A 213 25.91 23.20 -14.53
CA ALA A 213 26.58 22.09 -15.19
C ALA A 213 25.98 20.79 -14.64
N ARG A 214 25.31 20.03 -15.52
CA ARG A 214 24.59 18.79 -15.20
C ARG A 214 25.49 17.79 -14.44
N LYS A 215 25.37 17.77 -13.11
CA LYS A 215 25.88 16.69 -12.25
C LYS A 215 24.86 16.19 -11.22
N ALA A 216 23.57 16.49 -11.41
CA ALA A 216 22.51 15.85 -10.61
C ALA A 216 22.40 14.33 -10.87
N ALA A 217 22.75 13.87 -12.08
CA ALA A 217 22.65 12.47 -12.47
C ALA A 217 23.73 11.54 -11.87
N SER A 218 24.85 12.07 -11.36
CA SER A 218 25.91 11.26 -10.75
C SER A 218 25.81 11.12 -9.22
N LEU A 219 24.80 11.75 -8.58
CA LEU A 219 24.50 11.58 -7.16
C LEU A 219 23.75 10.27 -6.91
N LYS A 220 24.27 9.14 -7.42
CA LYS A 220 24.02 7.84 -6.79
C LYS A 220 24.80 7.84 -5.48
N THR A 221 24.24 8.50 -4.47
CA THR A 221 24.74 8.36 -3.11
C THR A 221 24.62 6.88 -2.78
N LYS A 222 25.74 6.16 -2.64
CA LYS A 222 25.73 4.92 -1.87
C LYS A 222 25.24 5.32 -0.48
N VAL A 223 23.96 5.09 -0.22
CA VAL A 223 23.39 5.25 1.11
C VAL A 223 24.23 4.33 1.99
N LYS A 224 25.04 4.89 2.89
CA LYS A 224 25.60 4.09 3.96
C LYS A 224 24.41 3.52 4.71
N GLU A 225 24.35 2.20 4.84
CA GLU A 225 23.47 1.56 5.81
C GLU A 225 23.86 2.09 7.18
N GLU A 226 23.10 3.06 7.68
CA GLU A 226 23.18 3.46 9.07
C GLU A 226 22.38 2.43 9.85
N ASN A 227 23.06 1.70 10.73
CA ASN A 227 22.39 0.82 11.67
C ASN A 227 21.67 1.69 12.70
N PHE A 228 20.34 1.62 12.70
CA PHE A 228 19.55 2.22 13.77
C PHE A 228 19.72 1.37 15.04
N GLU A 229 20.51 1.86 15.99
CA GLU A 229 20.56 1.29 17.34
C GLU A 229 19.21 1.53 18.03
N ILE A 230 18.40 0.48 18.12
CA ILE A 230 17.18 0.54 18.91
C ILE A 230 17.56 0.21 20.36
N VAL A 231 17.30 1.16 21.26
CA VAL A 231 17.31 0.89 22.70
C VAL A 231 16.22 -0.13 22.99
N ALA A 232 16.58 -1.26 23.60
CA ALA A 232 15.63 -2.31 23.95
C ALA A 232 14.45 -1.74 24.76
N GLY A 233 13.21 -2.04 24.34
CA GLY A 233 11.98 -1.64 25.03
C GLY A 233 11.32 -0.31 24.60
N GLY A 234 11.77 0.35 23.53
CA GLY A 234 11.14 1.56 22.99
C GLY A 234 10.14 1.32 21.85
N ASP A 235 9.09 2.17 21.73
CA ASP A 235 8.16 2.17 20.59
C ASP A 235 8.93 2.43 19.28
N LEU A 236 8.93 1.45 18.37
CA LEU A 236 9.66 1.48 17.10
C LEU A 236 9.31 2.72 16.28
N ILE A 237 8.01 3.03 16.18
CA ILE A 237 7.52 4.16 15.38
C ILE A 237 8.06 5.47 15.97
N SER A 238 7.90 5.70 17.28
CA SER A 238 8.44 6.91 17.92
C SER A 238 9.95 7.03 17.79
N THR A 239 10.69 5.91 17.88
CA THR A 239 12.15 5.91 17.69
C THR A 239 12.52 6.35 16.27
N LEU A 240 11.90 5.76 15.26
CA LEU A 240 12.16 6.11 13.86
C LEU A 240 11.77 7.56 13.55
N VAL A 241 10.64 8.05 14.09
CA VAL A 241 10.19 9.43 13.89
C VAL A 241 11.18 10.42 14.50
N ASN A 242 11.63 10.20 15.73
CA ASN A 242 12.63 11.07 16.36
C ASN A 242 13.93 11.13 15.55
N HIS A 243 14.38 10.00 15.01
CA HIS A 243 15.56 9.96 14.15
C HIS A 243 15.32 10.66 12.79
N TYR A 244 14.13 10.50 12.21
CA TYR A 244 13.74 11.19 10.99
C TYR A 244 13.75 12.70 11.18
N ASP A 245 13.10 13.20 12.23
CA ASP A 245 12.99 14.63 12.53
C ASP A 245 14.38 15.24 12.75
N ALA A 246 15.23 14.62 13.57
CA ALA A 246 16.60 15.08 13.78
C ALA A 246 17.44 15.05 12.48
N SER A 247 17.21 14.05 11.61
CA SER A 247 17.90 13.96 10.32
C SER A 247 17.43 15.04 9.34
N LEU A 248 16.13 15.35 9.35
CA LEU A 248 15.52 16.36 8.51
C LEU A 248 15.96 17.76 8.96
N GLU A 249 15.92 18.03 10.26
CA GLU A 249 16.40 19.29 10.85
C GLU A 249 17.86 19.52 10.48
N LYS A 250 18.74 18.55 10.73
CA LYS A 250 20.15 18.62 10.34
C LYS A 250 20.35 18.87 8.83
N LEU A 251 19.53 18.21 7.99
CA LEU A 251 19.59 18.42 6.54
C LEU A 251 19.25 19.86 6.19
N ILE A 252 18.14 20.40 6.73
CA ILE A 252 17.70 21.77 6.49
C ILE A 252 18.74 22.78 7.02
N GLU A 253 19.23 22.60 8.25
CA GLU A 253 20.28 23.45 8.84
C GLU A 253 21.57 23.46 8.00
N THR A 254 21.96 22.32 7.46
CA THR A 254 23.15 22.21 6.60
C THR A 254 23.01 23.07 5.35
N TYR A 255 21.86 23.01 4.68
CA TYR A 255 21.60 23.84 3.50
C TYR A 255 21.37 25.31 3.86
N LYS A 256 20.75 25.60 5.00
CA LYS A 256 20.64 26.95 5.55
C LYS A 256 22.00 27.58 5.84
N GLY A 257 22.99 26.78 6.21
CA GLY A 257 24.38 27.23 6.34
C GLY A 257 24.95 27.87 5.07
N LEU A 258 24.44 27.53 3.89
CA LEU A 258 24.88 28.13 2.62
C LEU A 258 24.52 29.61 2.51
N GLU A 259 23.52 30.10 3.24
CA GLU A 259 23.18 31.54 3.28
C GLU A 259 24.32 32.40 3.86
N ARG A 260 25.29 31.77 4.54
CA ARG A 260 26.46 32.44 5.13
C ARG A 260 27.70 32.37 4.23
N VAL A 261 27.64 31.66 3.11
CA VAL A 261 28.75 31.53 2.16
C VAL A 261 28.62 32.64 1.13
N ASP A 262 29.71 33.34 0.86
CA ASP A 262 29.74 34.39 -0.16
C ASP A 262 29.43 33.79 -1.55
N GLY A 263 28.54 34.45 -2.30
CA GLY A 263 28.10 33.96 -3.60
C GLY A 263 29.25 33.79 -4.60
N CYS A 264 30.30 34.62 -4.54
CA CYS A 264 31.48 34.46 -5.38
C CYS A 264 32.18 33.11 -5.13
N ILE A 265 32.21 32.65 -3.87
CA ILE A 265 32.80 31.35 -3.51
C ILE A 265 31.92 30.20 -4.04
N LEU A 266 30.61 30.31 -3.94
CA LEU A 266 29.69 29.31 -4.49
C LEU A 266 29.82 29.22 -6.01
N ASP A 267 30.01 30.35 -6.68
CA ASP A 267 30.21 30.44 -8.12
C ASP A 267 31.56 29.85 -8.55
N GLU A 268 32.64 30.10 -7.80
CA GLU A 268 33.96 29.45 -8.00
C GLU A 268 33.87 27.93 -7.89
N LEU A 269 33.02 27.43 -6.99
CA LEU A 269 32.73 26.00 -6.83
C LEU A 269 31.76 25.45 -7.89
N ASN A 270 31.31 26.31 -8.83
CA ASN A 270 30.32 26.03 -9.86
C ASN A 270 29.02 25.44 -9.27
N VAL A 271 28.55 26.02 -8.17
CA VAL A 271 27.26 25.73 -7.54
C VAL A 271 26.22 26.72 -8.04
N SER A 272 25.05 26.24 -8.45
CA SER A 272 23.92 27.09 -8.85
C SER A 272 22.74 26.94 -7.89
N ILE A 273 21.94 28.00 -7.75
CA ILE A 273 20.71 27.96 -6.92
C ILE A 273 19.76 26.82 -7.35
N ASP A 274 19.61 26.60 -8.66
CA ASP A 274 18.81 25.50 -9.21
C ASP A 274 19.33 24.12 -8.80
N SER A 275 20.66 23.96 -8.73
CA SER A 275 21.29 22.71 -8.30
C SER A 275 21.07 22.45 -6.81
N ILE A 276 21.07 23.51 -5.98
CA ILE A 276 20.77 23.44 -4.55
C ILE A 276 19.30 23.05 -4.36
N TYR A 277 18.38 23.78 -5.01
CA TYR A 277 16.94 23.50 -5.00
C TYR A 277 16.68 22.02 -5.34
N ALA A 278 17.22 21.53 -6.46
CA ALA A 278 17.01 20.15 -6.89
C ALA A 278 17.62 19.13 -5.92
N ALA A 279 18.77 19.45 -5.32
CA ALA A 279 19.42 18.60 -4.34
C ALA A 279 18.62 18.50 -3.03
N ILE A 280 18.12 19.61 -2.48
CA ILE A 280 17.29 19.60 -1.26
C ILE A 280 16.02 18.78 -1.50
N LYS A 281 15.30 19.05 -2.60
CA LYS A 281 14.07 18.31 -2.95
C LYS A 281 14.32 16.80 -3.00
N LEU A 282 15.39 16.39 -3.67
CA LEU A 282 15.78 14.98 -3.78
C LEU A 282 16.19 14.37 -2.43
N ARG A 283 16.91 15.12 -1.59
CA ARG A 283 17.40 14.66 -0.28
C ARG A 283 16.26 14.48 0.72
N ILE A 284 15.30 15.41 0.79
CA ILE A 284 14.09 15.28 1.61
C ILE A 284 13.32 14.03 1.19
N LYS A 285 13.05 13.87 -0.11
CA LYS A 285 12.37 12.68 -0.65
C LYS A 285 13.13 11.39 -0.34
N SER A 286 14.45 11.40 -0.46
CA SER A 286 15.29 10.23 -0.16
C SER A 286 15.27 9.87 1.33
N LEU A 287 15.18 10.89 2.21
CA LEU A 287 15.09 10.70 3.65
C LEU A 287 13.76 10.04 4.04
N LYS A 288 12.62 10.56 3.55
CA LYS A 288 11.30 9.92 3.69
C LYS A 288 11.36 8.45 3.25
N ASN A 289 11.91 8.19 2.07
CA ASN A 289 12.11 6.84 1.52
C ASN A 289 12.91 5.91 2.41
N LYS A 290 13.96 6.41 3.06
CA LYS A 290 14.79 5.63 3.97
C LYS A 290 13.96 5.14 5.17
N TYR A 291 13.26 6.04 5.84
CA TYR A 291 12.54 5.73 7.08
C TYR A 291 11.27 4.91 6.86
N TRP A 292 10.52 5.15 5.77
CA TRP A 292 9.41 4.28 5.39
C TRP A 292 9.87 2.85 5.07
N LYS A 293 10.98 2.69 4.33
CA LYS A 293 11.57 1.36 4.07
C LYS A 293 11.99 0.68 5.35
N GLU A 294 12.63 1.41 6.26
CA GLU A 294 13.06 0.87 7.55
C GLU A 294 11.85 0.38 8.36
N LEU A 295 10.80 1.19 8.48
CA LEU A 295 9.57 0.82 9.16
C LEU A 295 8.98 -0.47 8.58
N PHE A 296 8.77 -0.53 7.26
CA PHE A 296 8.16 -1.72 6.63
C PHE A 296 9.07 -2.95 6.60
N SER A 297 10.39 -2.79 6.63
CA SER A 297 11.31 -3.92 6.78
C SER A 297 11.13 -4.63 8.12
N ARG A 298 10.70 -3.89 9.15
CA ARG A 298 10.43 -4.38 10.51
C ARG A 298 8.98 -4.80 10.72
N PHE A 299 8.13 -4.73 9.69
CA PHE A 299 6.77 -5.31 9.69
C PHE A 299 6.77 -6.84 9.59
N SER A 300 7.91 -7.51 9.86
CA SER A 300 8.05 -8.97 9.81
C SER A 300 6.93 -9.75 10.50
N PRO A 301 6.35 -9.33 11.66
CA PRO A 301 5.23 -10.06 12.26
C PRO A 301 4.02 -10.24 11.33
N ILE A 302 3.87 -9.33 10.36
CA ILE A 302 2.80 -9.32 9.35
C ILE A 302 3.34 -9.82 8.00
N THR A 303 4.50 -9.34 7.54
CA THR A 303 5.03 -9.68 6.20
C THR A 303 5.54 -11.12 6.12
N ASP A 304 5.90 -11.76 7.23
CA ASP A 304 6.27 -13.18 7.28
C ASP A 304 5.06 -14.10 7.05
N LYS A 305 3.84 -13.55 7.14
CA LYS A 305 2.60 -14.25 6.79
C LYS A 305 2.26 -14.10 5.31
N LEU A 306 3.01 -13.29 4.56
CA LEU A 306 2.79 -13.05 3.14
C LEU A 306 3.77 -13.86 2.28
N CYS A 307 3.26 -14.45 1.21
CA CYS A 307 4.08 -15.05 0.16
C CYS A 307 4.89 -13.96 -0.57
N SER A 308 5.91 -14.37 -1.31
CA SER A 308 6.88 -13.50 -1.98
C SER A 308 6.19 -12.43 -2.84
N ALA A 309 5.23 -12.83 -3.70
CA ALA A 309 4.51 -11.92 -4.58
C ALA A 309 3.61 -10.94 -3.80
N THR A 310 2.81 -11.43 -2.85
CA THR A 310 1.90 -10.55 -2.08
C THR A 310 2.66 -9.61 -1.12
N ARG A 311 3.82 -10.04 -0.63
CA ARG A 311 4.74 -9.18 0.12
C ARG A 311 5.30 -8.07 -0.76
N GLU A 312 5.75 -8.39 -1.96
CA GLU A 312 6.23 -7.40 -2.94
C GLU A 312 5.13 -6.44 -3.38
N ASP A 313 3.91 -6.92 -3.61
CA ASP A 313 2.75 -6.08 -3.91
C ASP A 313 2.44 -5.12 -2.76
N MET A 314 2.40 -5.62 -1.53
CA MET A 314 2.18 -4.79 -0.34
C MET A 314 3.31 -3.76 -0.16
N GLN A 315 4.56 -4.18 -0.29
CA GLN A 315 5.70 -3.26 -0.23
C GLN A 315 5.63 -2.22 -1.35
N THR A 316 5.34 -2.62 -2.57
CA THR A 316 5.22 -1.71 -3.72
C THR A 316 4.09 -0.71 -3.49
N LEU A 317 2.94 -1.17 -3.00
CA LEU A 317 1.80 -0.33 -2.69
C LEU A 317 2.13 0.69 -1.61
N LEU A 318 2.79 0.26 -0.53
CA LEU A 318 3.25 1.14 0.54
C LEU A 318 4.36 2.10 0.07
N MET A 319 5.27 1.62 -0.78
CA MET A 319 6.42 2.38 -1.32
C MET A 319 6.02 3.36 -2.43
N LYS A 320 4.88 3.13 -3.09
CA LYS A 320 4.28 4.08 -4.01
C LYS A 320 3.81 5.35 -3.30
N ASN A 321 3.64 5.27 -1.97
CA ASN A 321 3.14 6.35 -1.12
C ASN A 321 4.23 7.10 -0.34
N VAL A 322 5.52 7.01 -0.73
CA VAL A 322 6.60 7.64 0.09
C VAL A 322 6.77 9.14 -0.13
N ASN A 323 5.81 9.80 -0.79
CA ASN A 323 5.71 11.24 -0.68
C ASN A 323 5.02 11.66 0.64
N VAL A 324 4.36 10.72 1.34
CA VAL A 324 3.73 10.97 2.65
C VAL A 324 4.79 11.33 3.69
N ASP A 325 4.53 12.39 4.45
CA ASP A 325 5.38 12.80 5.56
C ASP A 325 5.52 11.67 6.60
N PHE A 326 6.76 11.41 7.02
CA PHE A 326 7.06 10.38 8.00
C PHE A 326 6.80 10.89 9.43
N THR A 327 5.52 11.00 9.79
CA THR A 327 5.06 11.39 11.13
C THR A 327 4.57 10.18 11.91
N ARG A 328 4.44 10.33 13.24
CA ARG A 328 3.91 9.27 14.11
C ARG A 328 2.50 8.85 13.70
N GLU A 329 1.62 9.83 13.48
CA GLU A 329 0.22 9.61 13.14
C GLU A 329 0.08 8.91 11.78
N ASN A 330 0.87 9.32 10.79
CA ASN A 330 0.89 8.68 9.47
C ASN A 330 1.43 7.25 9.54
N ALA A 331 2.51 7.03 10.29
CA ALA A 331 3.07 5.70 10.48
C ALA A 331 2.03 4.75 11.10
N TYR A 332 1.32 5.18 12.15
CA TYR A 332 0.25 4.37 12.75
C TYR A 332 -0.93 4.15 11.80
N ALA A 333 -1.40 5.18 11.08
CA ALA A 333 -2.54 5.03 10.17
C ALA A 333 -2.22 4.08 9.01
N ILE A 334 -1.03 4.21 8.41
CA ILE A 334 -0.59 3.32 7.33
C ILE A 334 -0.33 1.90 7.86
N ALA A 335 0.23 1.76 9.05
CA ALA A 335 0.38 0.46 9.71
C ALA A 335 -0.97 -0.24 9.93
N GLU A 336 -1.94 0.49 10.45
CA GLU A 336 -3.29 -0.01 10.71
C GLU A 336 -4.02 -0.35 9.41
N TRP A 337 -3.90 0.49 8.39
CA TRP A 337 -4.41 0.20 7.06
C TRP A 337 -3.78 -1.10 6.51
N ALA A 338 -2.47 -1.29 6.64
CA ALA A 338 -1.79 -2.51 6.20
C ALA A 338 -2.29 -3.74 6.97
N ILE A 339 -2.41 -3.66 8.29
CA ILE A 339 -2.94 -4.70 9.18
C ILE A 339 -4.37 -5.09 8.79
N LYS A 340 -5.23 -4.10 8.54
CA LYS A 340 -6.62 -4.34 8.16
C LYS A 340 -6.71 -5.08 6.82
N ASN A 341 -5.86 -4.69 5.87
CA ASN A 341 -5.91 -5.20 4.50
C ASN A 341 -5.10 -6.49 4.29
N VAL A 342 -4.16 -6.84 5.17
CA VAL A 342 -3.34 -8.06 5.06
C VAL A 342 -4.18 -9.34 4.96
N ASN A 343 -5.32 -9.40 5.65
CA ASN A 343 -6.20 -10.57 5.63
C ASN A 343 -6.74 -10.89 4.24
N LYS A 344 -6.89 -9.88 3.38
CA LYS A 344 -7.26 -10.06 1.97
C LYS A 344 -6.12 -10.73 1.20
N TYR A 345 -4.89 -10.26 1.40
CA TYR A 345 -3.70 -10.86 0.78
C TYR A 345 -3.48 -12.31 1.25
N ILE A 346 -3.68 -12.62 2.53
CA ILE A 346 -3.53 -13.97 3.10
C ILE A 346 -4.50 -14.98 2.46
N ASP A 347 -5.75 -14.59 2.17
CA ASP A 347 -6.68 -15.48 1.46
C ASP A 347 -6.33 -15.60 -0.04
N SER A 348 -6.04 -14.46 -0.69
CA SER A 348 -5.73 -14.45 -2.12
C SER A 348 -4.45 -15.22 -2.44
N GLN A 349 -3.41 -15.17 -1.59
CA GLN A 349 -2.17 -15.93 -1.81
C GLN A 349 -2.37 -17.43 -1.66
N LEU A 350 -3.24 -17.89 -0.74
CA LEU A 350 -3.55 -19.32 -0.62
C LEU A 350 -4.19 -19.82 -1.92
N ILE A 351 -5.18 -19.08 -2.43
CA ILE A 351 -5.83 -19.38 -3.72
C ILE A 351 -4.79 -19.40 -4.85
N SER A 352 -3.96 -18.37 -4.95
CA SER A 352 -2.96 -18.25 -6.02
C SER A 352 -1.91 -19.37 -5.98
N VAL A 353 -1.36 -19.67 -4.81
CA VAL A 353 -0.41 -20.77 -4.62
C VAL A 353 -1.07 -22.09 -4.97
N TYR A 354 -2.28 -22.35 -4.46
CA TYR A 354 -3.04 -23.56 -4.79
C TYR A 354 -3.25 -23.71 -6.30
N GLU A 355 -3.71 -22.65 -6.97
CA GLU A 355 -3.95 -22.65 -8.41
C GLU A 355 -2.66 -22.90 -9.22
N SER A 356 -1.51 -22.43 -8.73
CA SER A 356 -0.21 -22.71 -9.34
C SER A 356 0.24 -24.17 -9.28
N LEU A 357 -0.36 -24.96 -8.38
CA LEU A 357 -0.09 -26.41 -8.24
C LEU A 357 -1.02 -27.27 -9.10
N ILE A 358 -2.07 -26.69 -9.68
CA ILE A 358 -3.04 -27.43 -10.48
C ILE A 358 -2.38 -27.98 -11.75
N GLY A 359 -2.53 -29.28 -11.92
CA GLY A 359 -2.18 -30.02 -13.12
C GLY A 359 -2.98 -31.31 -13.17
N GLU A 360 -3.10 -31.91 -14.35
CA GLU A 360 -3.88 -33.14 -14.54
C GLU A 360 -3.48 -34.24 -13.54
N SER A 361 -2.18 -34.46 -13.36
CA SER A 361 -1.62 -35.47 -12.45
C SER A 361 -1.65 -35.07 -10.98
N ASN A 362 -2.03 -33.83 -10.67
CA ASN A 362 -1.86 -33.22 -9.35
C ASN A 362 -3.19 -33.11 -8.60
N ILE A 363 -4.32 -33.45 -9.23
CA ILE A 363 -5.65 -33.30 -8.62
C ILE A 363 -6.39 -34.63 -8.50
N THR A 364 -7.32 -34.66 -7.55
CA THR A 364 -8.38 -35.65 -7.40
C THR A 364 -9.73 -34.94 -7.46
N LEU A 365 -10.64 -35.41 -8.31
CA LEU A 365 -11.99 -34.82 -8.41
C LEU A 365 -12.78 -35.07 -7.12
N TYR A 366 -13.55 -34.06 -6.69
CA TYR A 366 -14.52 -34.26 -5.61
C TYR A 366 -15.54 -35.32 -6.03
N LYS A 367 -16.15 -35.97 -5.05
CA LYS A 367 -17.13 -37.03 -5.30
C LYS A 367 -18.24 -36.58 -6.24
N SER A 368 -18.70 -35.32 -6.12
CA SER A 368 -19.71 -34.74 -7.02
C SER A 368 -19.29 -34.65 -8.49
N ASN A 369 -17.99 -34.51 -8.77
CA ASN A 369 -17.46 -34.18 -10.11
C ASN A 369 -16.82 -35.35 -10.84
N GLN A 370 -16.72 -36.53 -10.22
CA GLN A 370 -16.08 -37.72 -10.81
C GLN A 370 -16.72 -38.20 -12.13
N ARG A 371 -17.97 -37.82 -12.43
CA ARG A 371 -18.69 -38.24 -13.65
C ARG A 371 -18.77 -37.15 -14.74
N THR A 372 -18.28 -35.94 -14.47
CA THR A 372 -18.52 -34.75 -15.30
C THR A 372 -17.34 -34.39 -16.19
N PHE A 373 -16.10 -34.59 -15.72
CA PHE A 373 -14.90 -34.17 -16.44
C PHE A 373 -14.03 -35.36 -16.82
N SER A 374 -13.68 -35.46 -18.11
CA SER A 374 -12.82 -36.51 -18.64
C SER A 374 -11.35 -36.07 -18.70
N LYS A 375 -10.40 -37.03 -18.63
CA LYS A 375 -8.95 -36.73 -18.74
C LYS A 375 -8.58 -36.07 -20.08
N SER A 376 -9.34 -36.35 -21.14
CA SER A 376 -9.11 -35.83 -22.50
C SER A 376 -9.31 -34.32 -22.65
N GLU A 377 -9.86 -33.63 -21.65
CA GLU A 377 -10.13 -32.19 -21.72
C GLU A 377 -8.96 -31.31 -21.25
N TRP A 378 -7.90 -31.91 -20.70
CA TRP A 378 -6.70 -31.19 -20.26
C TRP A 378 -5.80 -30.81 -21.44
N GLN A 379 -5.40 -29.54 -21.51
CA GLN A 379 -4.47 -29.04 -22.51
C GLN A 379 -3.18 -28.55 -21.84
N TYR A 380 -2.10 -28.44 -22.62
CA TYR A 380 -0.82 -27.94 -22.12
C TYR A 380 -1.00 -26.54 -21.49
N ASN A 381 -0.66 -26.43 -20.20
CA ASN A 381 -0.83 -25.24 -19.36
C ASN A 381 -2.27 -24.69 -19.24
N ARG A 382 -3.30 -25.51 -19.51
CA ARG A 382 -4.71 -25.10 -19.39
C ARG A 382 -5.57 -26.19 -18.80
N LYS A 383 -6.25 -25.87 -17.70
CA LYS A 383 -7.30 -26.72 -17.13
C LYS A 383 -8.57 -26.70 -18.02
N PRO A 384 -9.40 -27.76 -17.99
CA PRO A 384 -10.71 -27.76 -18.64
C PRO A 384 -11.57 -26.56 -18.24
N SER A 385 -12.31 -26.00 -19.21
CA SER A 385 -13.25 -24.90 -18.96
C SER A 385 -14.37 -25.39 -18.04
N GLY A 386 -14.71 -24.61 -17.02
CA GLY A 386 -15.76 -24.97 -16.05
C GLY A 386 -15.34 -25.99 -14.99
N LEU A 387 -14.11 -26.52 -15.00
CA LEU A 387 -13.63 -27.41 -13.94
C LEU A 387 -13.60 -26.68 -12.58
N ASP A 388 -14.54 -27.06 -11.73
CA ASP A 388 -14.67 -26.70 -10.32
C ASP A 388 -14.58 -27.95 -9.43
N ARG A 389 -14.55 -27.78 -8.09
CA ARG A 389 -14.69 -28.84 -7.07
C ARG A 389 -13.73 -30.04 -7.25
N PHE A 390 -12.47 -29.81 -6.90
CA PHE A 390 -11.41 -30.80 -6.88
C PHE A 390 -10.42 -30.50 -5.75
N ALA A 391 -9.67 -31.52 -5.34
CA ALA A 391 -8.62 -31.46 -4.33
C ALA A 391 -7.26 -31.67 -4.99
N LEU A 392 -6.19 -31.09 -4.44
CA LEU A 392 -4.83 -31.49 -4.77
C LEU A 392 -4.49 -32.85 -4.14
N ASP A 393 -3.75 -33.67 -4.87
CA ASP A 393 -3.07 -34.84 -4.34
C ASP A 393 -1.91 -34.41 -3.42
N TYR A 394 -1.46 -35.28 -2.52
CA TYR A 394 -0.27 -35.03 -1.72
C TYR A 394 1.03 -35.18 -2.53
N ARG A 395 1.00 -35.81 -3.71
CA ARG A 395 2.11 -35.87 -4.66
C ARG A 395 1.87 -34.90 -5.80
N ILE A 396 2.71 -33.88 -5.88
CA ILE A 396 2.53 -32.79 -6.84
C ILE A 396 3.79 -32.65 -7.69
N VAL A 397 3.62 -32.53 -8.99
CA VAL A 397 4.70 -32.17 -9.92
C VAL A 397 4.41 -30.80 -10.49
N THR A 398 5.29 -29.83 -10.21
CA THR A 398 5.20 -28.50 -10.84
C THR A 398 6.23 -28.41 -11.95
N SER A 399 5.89 -27.73 -13.05
CA SER A 399 6.81 -27.38 -14.12
C SER A 399 7.23 -25.91 -14.03
N SER A 400 8.43 -25.60 -14.51
CA SER A 400 8.94 -24.23 -14.68
C SER A 400 9.92 -24.20 -15.84
N TYR A 401 10.35 -23.02 -16.28
CA TYR A 401 11.29 -22.89 -17.41
C TYR A 401 12.68 -23.47 -17.08
N SER A 402 13.21 -23.17 -15.89
CA SER A 402 14.46 -23.77 -15.39
C SER A 402 14.61 -23.56 -13.88
N ASN A 403 15.08 -24.60 -13.20
CA ASN A 403 15.40 -24.57 -11.76
C ASN A 403 16.85 -24.13 -11.47
N PHE A 404 17.74 -24.24 -12.46
CA PHE A 404 19.20 -24.09 -12.28
C PHE A 404 19.85 -23.20 -13.35
N GLY A 405 19.06 -22.61 -14.24
CA GLY A 405 19.49 -21.59 -15.21
C GLY A 405 19.48 -20.17 -14.63
N GLY A 406 19.95 -19.20 -15.41
CA GLY A 406 19.99 -17.78 -15.02
C GLY A 406 21.32 -17.32 -14.40
N TYR A 407 21.45 -16.00 -14.21
CA TYR A 407 22.65 -15.34 -13.66
C TYR A 407 22.85 -15.67 -12.18
N SER A 408 24.09 -15.62 -11.69
CA SER A 408 24.41 -15.99 -10.30
C SER A 408 23.73 -15.11 -9.24
N PHE A 409 23.48 -13.83 -9.52
CA PHE A 409 22.76 -12.93 -8.62
C PHE A 409 21.24 -13.22 -8.52
N GLU A 410 20.72 -14.05 -9.42
CA GLU A 410 19.32 -14.53 -9.42
C GLU A 410 19.21 -15.93 -8.79
N ARG A 411 20.25 -16.36 -8.07
CA ARG A 411 20.29 -17.67 -7.42
C ARG A 411 20.21 -17.55 -5.91
N VAL A 412 19.45 -18.46 -5.32
CA VAL A 412 19.40 -18.72 -3.89
C VAL A 412 20.05 -20.07 -3.67
N ASN A 413 21.30 -20.08 -3.20
CA ASN A 413 22.04 -21.29 -2.86
C ASN A 413 22.08 -22.32 -4.03
N GLY A 414 22.40 -21.84 -5.23
CA GLY A 414 22.46 -22.64 -6.46
C GLY A 414 21.13 -22.82 -7.20
N PHE A 415 19.99 -22.48 -6.57
CA PHE A 415 18.64 -22.62 -7.12
C PHE A 415 18.13 -21.32 -7.72
N SER A 416 17.30 -21.35 -8.78
CA SER A 416 16.70 -20.14 -9.33
C SER A 416 15.83 -19.43 -8.28
N LYS A 417 15.86 -18.09 -8.25
CA LYS A 417 15.08 -17.27 -7.30
C LYS A 417 13.60 -17.61 -7.35
N SER A 418 13.02 -17.81 -8.53
CA SER A 418 11.60 -18.15 -8.69
C SER A 418 11.24 -19.52 -8.08
N SER A 419 12.10 -20.53 -8.25
CA SER A 419 11.88 -21.84 -7.64
C SER A 419 12.11 -21.81 -6.13
N ALA A 420 13.09 -21.04 -5.66
CA ALA A 420 13.33 -20.80 -4.24
C ALA A 420 12.13 -20.12 -3.55
N SER A 421 11.61 -19.04 -4.15
CA SER A 421 10.38 -18.37 -3.69
C SER A 421 9.19 -19.33 -3.65
N LYS A 422 9.02 -20.21 -4.65
CA LYS A 422 7.94 -21.20 -4.63
C LYS A 422 8.02 -22.15 -3.42
N ILE A 423 9.22 -22.59 -3.03
CA ILE A 423 9.40 -23.41 -1.82
C ILE A 423 9.03 -22.60 -0.58
N ASP A 424 9.55 -21.39 -0.44
CA ASP A 424 9.32 -20.56 0.74
C ASP A 424 7.84 -20.10 0.86
N ASP A 425 7.16 -19.90 -0.26
CA ASP A 425 5.74 -19.61 -0.31
C ASP A 425 4.91 -20.79 0.21
N LEU A 426 5.26 -22.03 -0.16
CA LEU A 426 4.61 -23.24 0.39
C LEU A 426 4.81 -23.36 1.90
N ILE A 427 5.99 -22.99 2.41
CA ILE A 427 6.29 -22.98 3.84
C ILE A 427 5.47 -21.88 4.54
N THR A 428 5.34 -20.71 3.92
CA THR A 428 4.54 -19.59 4.41
C THR A 428 3.05 -19.95 4.48
N ILE A 429 2.51 -20.64 3.47
CA ILE A 429 1.14 -21.15 3.49
C ILE A 429 0.95 -22.18 4.61
N ALA A 430 1.90 -23.08 4.82
CA ALA A 430 1.84 -24.02 5.95
C ALA A 430 1.84 -23.28 7.30
N HIS A 431 2.68 -22.26 7.45
CA HIS A 431 2.68 -21.38 8.63
C HIS A 431 1.30 -20.79 8.88
N ASN A 432 0.66 -20.26 7.84
CA ASN A 432 -0.66 -19.65 7.94
C ASN A 432 -1.77 -20.68 8.20
N LEU A 433 -1.57 -21.95 7.86
CA LEU A 433 -2.50 -23.06 8.17
C LEU A 433 -2.22 -23.72 9.53
N GLY A 434 -1.39 -23.09 10.36
CA GLY A 434 -1.14 -23.51 11.74
C GLY A 434 -0.07 -24.57 11.92
N PHE A 435 0.83 -24.76 10.94
CA PHE A 435 2.05 -25.56 11.12
C PHE A 435 3.19 -24.64 11.58
N ASP A 436 3.82 -24.93 12.71
CA ASP A 436 4.90 -24.07 13.20
C ASP A 436 6.18 -24.27 12.36
N THR A 437 6.46 -23.32 11.47
CA THR A 437 7.65 -23.34 10.61
C THR A 437 8.73 -22.36 11.09
N ALA A 438 8.57 -21.77 12.28
CA ALA A 438 9.54 -20.84 12.84
C ALA A 438 10.87 -21.54 13.12
N GLY A 439 11.97 -20.93 12.69
CA GLY A 439 13.32 -21.51 12.84
C GLY A 439 13.54 -22.82 12.06
N MET A 440 12.61 -23.23 11.20
CA MET A 440 12.75 -24.40 10.32
C MET A 440 13.43 -24.04 9.00
N GLU A 441 13.71 -25.05 8.18
CA GLU A 441 14.43 -24.87 6.92
C GLU A 441 13.72 -23.89 5.98
N ARG A 442 14.52 -23.15 5.20
CA ARG A 442 14.10 -22.30 4.08
C ARG A 442 14.94 -22.65 2.85
N SER A 443 14.51 -22.19 1.69
CA SER A 443 15.23 -22.40 0.43
C SER A 443 16.70 -21.95 0.48
N SER A 444 17.00 -20.92 1.27
CA SER A 444 18.32 -20.35 1.48
C SER A 444 19.17 -21.04 2.55
N THR A 445 18.56 -21.79 3.48
CA THR A 445 19.27 -22.36 4.66
C THR A 445 19.60 -23.83 4.50
N VAL A 446 19.03 -24.52 3.51
CA VAL A 446 19.37 -25.90 3.19
C VAL A 446 20.79 -25.98 2.59
N GLU A 447 21.33 -27.18 2.47
CA GLU A 447 22.51 -27.41 1.62
C GLU A 447 22.24 -27.00 0.16
N GLU A 448 23.30 -26.61 -0.56
CA GLU A 448 23.26 -26.19 -1.97
C GLU A 448 22.36 -27.09 -2.84
N TRP A 449 21.48 -26.47 -3.62
CA TRP A 449 20.52 -27.20 -4.43
C TRP A 449 21.20 -27.90 -5.60
N GLN A 450 20.84 -29.17 -5.81
CA GLN A 450 21.38 -30.01 -6.90
C GLN A 450 20.25 -30.74 -7.62
N PRO A 451 20.34 -30.92 -8.95
CA PRO A 451 19.35 -31.68 -9.70
C PRO A 451 19.17 -33.11 -9.17
N GLY A 452 17.92 -33.54 -9.00
CA GLY A 452 17.55 -34.87 -8.52
C GLY A 452 17.76 -35.10 -7.02
N LYS A 453 18.43 -34.19 -6.30
CA LYS A 453 18.68 -34.32 -4.86
C LYS A 453 17.41 -33.98 -4.08
N LEU A 454 17.04 -34.86 -3.15
CA LEU A 454 15.87 -34.67 -2.30
C LEU A 454 16.20 -33.67 -1.18
N ARG A 455 15.33 -32.69 -0.97
CA ARG A 455 15.33 -31.78 0.19
C ARG A 455 14.09 -32.01 1.04
N THR A 456 14.23 -31.90 2.35
CA THR A 456 13.17 -32.14 3.32
C THR A 456 12.98 -30.88 4.15
N PHE A 457 11.72 -30.48 4.35
CA PHE A 457 11.33 -29.32 5.12
C PHE A 457 10.43 -29.75 6.26
N HIS A 458 10.62 -29.16 7.43
CA HIS A 458 9.93 -29.58 8.65
C HIS A 458 9.02 -28.48 9.22
N TYR A 459 8.13 -28.90 10.09
CA TYR A 459 7.46 -28.04 11.07
C TYR A 459 7.69 -28.63 12.47
N TYR A 460 7.57 -27.80 13.50
CA TYR A 460 7.60 -28.25 14.89
C TYR A 460 6.20 -28.64 15.36
N ASP A 461 6.04 -29.88 15.77
CA ASP A 461 4.82 -30.37 16.40
C ASP A 461 4.96 -30.23 17.92
N HIS A 462 4.32 -29.19 18.48
CA HIS A 462 4.31 -28.93 19.92
C HIS A 462 3.58 -30.01 20.73
N THR A 463 2.68 -30.77 20.12
CA THR A 463 1.95 -31.84 20.84
C THR A 463 2.80 -33.09 21.01
N ALA A 464 3.65 -33.38 20.01
CA ALA A 464 4.57 -34.51 20.01
C ALA A 464 6.00 -34.13 20.39
N ASP A 465 6.24 -32.85 20.68
CA ASP A 465 7.53 -32.23 21.01
C ASP A 465 8.66 -32.64 20.04
N LYS A 466 8.40 -32.55 18.73
CA LYS A 466 9.35 -33.02 17.71
C LYS A 466 9.22 -32.31 16.38
N LYS A 467 10.29 -32.37 15.57
CA LYS A 467 10.25 -31.98 14.16
C LYS A 467 9.53 -33.06 13.33
N VAL A 468 8.57 -32.63 12.51
CA VAL A 468 7.81 -33.51 11.62
C VAL A 468 7.97 -33.01 10.18
N VAL A 469 8.09 -33.95 9.23
CA VAL A 469 8.22 -33.60 7.80
C VAL A 469 6.93 -32.91 7.33
N LEU A 470 7.10 -31.68 6.84
CA LEU A 470 6.06 -30.88 6.20
C LEU A 470 5.93 -31.28 4.73
N PHE A 471 7.05 -31.29 4.00
CA PHE A 471 7.14 -31.85 2.66
C PHE A 471 8.56 -32.18 2.26
N THR A 472 8.70 -32.96 1.20
CA THR A 472 9.98 -33.14 0.49
C THR A 472 9.88 -32.54 -0.91
N ALA A 473 10.96 -31.91 -1.38
CA ALA A 473 11.07 -31.35 -2.73
C ALA A 473 12.27 -31.96 -3.47
N ARG A 474 12.06 -32.41 -4.71
CA ARG A 474 13.11 -32.90 -5.59
C ARG A 474 13.08 -32.12 -6.92
N PRO A 475 13.96 -31.13 -7.11
CA PRO A 475 14.03 -30.37 -8.35
C PRO A 475 14.86 -31.08 -9.42
N TYR A 476 14.53 -30.84 -10.69
CA TYR A 476 15.21 -31.40 -11.86
C TYR A 476 15.67 -30.30 -12.83
N LEU A 477 16.61 -30.63 -13.72
CA LEU A 477 17.19 -29.67 -14.70
C LEU A 477 16.14 -29.09 -15.65
N ASN A 478 15.15 -29.89 -16.03
CA ASN A 478 14.06 -29.50 -16.94
C ASN A 478 13.02 -28.57 -16.29
N GLY A 479 13.29 -28.03 -15.10
CA GLY A 479 12.40 -27.12 -14.39
C GLY A 479 11.31 -27.81 -13.56
N ASN A 480 11.19 -29.14 -13.63
CA ASN A 480 10.23 -29.86 -12.79
C ASN A 480 10.67 -29.91 -11.33
N ILE A 481 9.71 -29.84 -10.41
CA ILE A 481 9.92 -30.10 -8.98
C ILE A 481 8.88 -31.10 -8.54
N HIS A 482 9.33 -32.21 -7.96
CA HIS A 482 8.47 -33.24 -7.41
C HIS A 482 8.32 -33.01 -5.91
N PHE A 483 7.09 -32.79 -5.47
CA PHE A 483 6.71 -32.61 -4.07
C PHE A 483 6.03 -33.86 -3.54
N LYS A 484 6.29 -34.15 -2.27
CA LYS A 484 5.49 -35.07 -1.46
C LYS A 484 5.14 -34.36 -0.16
N PHE A 485 3.89 -33.95 -0.04
CA PHE A 485 3.36 -33.21 1.09
C PHE A 485 2.94 -34.14 2.23
N ASN A 486 3.00 -33.60 3.45
CA ASN A 486 2.34 -34.17 4.62
C ASN A 486 0.82 -34.22 4.38
N GLN A 487 0.18 -35.34 4.77
CA GLN A 487 -1.25 -35.56 4.54
C GLN A 487 -2.13 -34.55 5.29
N ALA A 488 -1.77 -34.20 6.53
CA ALA A 488 -2.50 -33.18 7.28
C ALA A 488 -2.36 -31.81 6.63
N TYR A 489 -1.17 -31.48 6.08
CA TYR A 489 -0.96 -30.21 5.39
C TYR A 489 -1.80 -30.10 4.12
N ILE A 490 -1.73 -31.10 3.23
CA ILE A 490 -2.51 -31.07 1.98
C ILE A 490 -4.02 -31.09 2.26
N ALA A 491 -4.47 -31.81 3.29
CA ALA A 491 -5.86 -31.81 3.71
C ALA A 491 -6.32 -30.40 4.13
N ARG A 492 -5.55 -29.72 5.00
CA ARG A 492 -5.88 -28.34 5.41
C ARG A 492 -5.92 -27.39 4.22
N LEU A 493 -4.96 -27.52 3.32
CA LEU A 493 -4.88 -26.70 2.11
C LEU A 493 -6.10 -26.89 1.20
N ASN A 494 -6.54 -28.14 0.95
CA ASN A 494 -7.72 -28.47 0.15
C ASN A 494 -9.02 -27.95 0.76
N VAL A 495 -9.20 -28.16 2.07
CA VAL A 495 -10.40 -27.72 2.80
C VAL A 495 -10.51 -26.19 2.76
N GLU A 496 -9.42 -25.47 3.05
CA GLU A 496 -9.44 -24.00 3.05
C GLU A 496 -9.60 -23.42 1.64
N PHE A 497 -8.99 -24.01 0.63
CA PHE A 497 -9.22 -23.60 -0.75
C PHE A 497 -10.68 -23.77 -1.16
N GLY A 498 -11.27 -24.94 -0.90
CA GLY A 498 -12.68 -25.21 -1.17
C GLY A 498 -13.62 -24.25 -0.45
N ARG A 499 -13.31 -23.91 0.81
CA ARG A 499 -14.05 -22.91 1.58
C ARG A 499 -13.96 -21.52 0.96
N LEU A 500 -12.74 -21.06 0.62
CA LEU A 500 -12.50 -19.74 0.03
C LEU A 500 -13.13 -19.59 -1.37
N LYS A 501 -13.22 -20.68 -2.13
CA LYS A 501 -13.95 -20.72 -3.41
C LYS A 501 -15.47 -20.84 -3.26
N GLY A 502 -15.99 -21.00 -2.05
CA GLY A 502 -17.41 -21.22 -1.79
C GLY A 502 -17.92 -22.61 -2.21
N TRP A 503 -17.01 -23.57 -2.41
CA TRP A 503 -17.34 -24.96 -2.78
C TRP A 503 -17.67 -25.83 -1.57
N ILE A 504 -17.14 -25.47 -0.41
CA ILE A 504 -17.34 -26.15 0.87
C ILE A 504 -17.82 -25.10 1.88
N SER A 505 -19.00 -25.31 2.44
CA SER A 505 -19.60 -24.40 3.43
C SER A 505 -19.48 -24.93 4.85
N THR A 506 -19.23 -26.23 5.05
CA THR A 506 -19.12 -26.85 6.37
C THR A 506 -18.00 -27.92 6.44
N PRO A 507 -17.48 -28.22 7.64
CA PRO A 507 -16.56 -29.35 7.83
C PRO A 507 -17.14 -30.71 7.42
N ALA A 508 -18.45 -30.91 7.55
CA ALA A 508 -19.12 -32.15 7.15
C ALA A 508 -19.07 -32.33 5.64
N GLU A 509 -19.39 -31.28 4.87
CA GLU A 509 -19.26 -31.28 3.42
C GLU A 509 -17.82 -31.56 2.98
N ALA A 510 -16.83 -30.99 3.68
CA ALA A 510 -15.43 -31.22 3.36
C ALA A 510 -15.04 -32.71 3.46
N LYS A 511 -15.49 -33.38 4.52
CA LYS A 511 -15.26 -34.81 4.76
C LYS A 511 -16.02 -35.69 3.76
N ASP A 512 -17.19 -35.27 3.31
CA ASP A 512 -17.98 -36.03 2.33
C ASP A 512 -17.47 -35.86 0.88
N GLU A 513 -16.89 -34.70 0.54
CA GLU A 513 -16.41 -34.39 -0.81
C GLU A 513 -14.92 -34.70 -1.04
N ILE A 514 -14.05 -34.47 -0.05
CA ILE A 514 -12.60 -34.62 -0.20
C ILE A 514 -12.16 -36.00 0.30
N SER A 515 -11.64 -36.82 -0.63
CA SER A 515 -11.10 -38.13 -0.29
C SER A 515 -9.91 -38.04 0.67
N GLY A 516 -9.92 -38.86 1.73
CA GLY A 516 -8.84 -38.92 2.72
C GLY A 516 -8.93 -37.87 3.84
N VAL A 517 -9.98 -37.03 3.85
CA VAL A 517 -10.24 -36.08 4.94
C VAL A 517 -11.32 -36.65 5.86
N ASP A 518 -10.96 -36.92 7.12
CA ASP A 518 -11.94 -37.26 8.15
C ASP A 518 -12.56 -36.00 8.80
N LEU A 519 -13.58 -36.20 9.64
CA LEU A 519 -14.35 -35.10 10.21
C LEU A 519 -13.52 -34.25 11.19
N ASP A 520 -12.61 -34.85 11.93
CA ASP A 520 -11.81 -34.12 12.91
C ASP A 520 -10.70 -33.32 12.21
N CYS A 521 -10.08 -33.90 11.19
CA CYS A 521 -9.21 -33.17 10.26
C CYS A 521 -9.95 -32.01 9.59
N ALA A 522 -11.18 -32.24 9.09
CA ALA A 522 -11.99 -31.19 8.47
C ALA A 522 -12.32 -30.06 9.45
N LYS A 523 -12.69 -30.38 10.70
CA LYS A 523 -12.94 -29.37 11.74
C LYS A 523 -11.71 -28.55 12.07
N GLN A 524 -10.54 -29.19 12.17
CA GLN A 524 -9.27 -28.49 12.41
C GLN A 524 -8.83 -27.64 11.22
N ALA A 525 -9.14 -28.10 10.00
CA ALA A 525 -8.78 -27.41 8.77
C ALA A 525 -9.68 -26.22 8.45
N PHE A 526 -10.97 -26.33 8.74
CA PHE A 526 -11.95 -25.32 8.34
C PHE A 526 -11.76 -24.01 9.11
N ARG A 527 -11.59 -22.91 8.38
CA ARG A 527 -11.19 -21.58 8.87
C ARG A 527 -9.84 -21.58 9.61
N SER A 528 -8.95 -22.51 9.27
CA SER A 528 -7.61 -22.56 9.85
C SER A 528 -6.63 -21.53 9.25
N ASN A 529 -6.94 -20.96 8.07
CA ASN A 529 -6.08 -19.95 7.48
C ASN A 529 -5.98 -18.72 8.39
N TYR A 530 -4.75 -18.32 8.68
CA TYR A 530 -4.44 -17.27 9.63
C TYR A 530 -5.18 -15.97 9.32
N LYS A 531 -5.70 -15.33 10.37
CA LYS A 531 -6.28 -13.99 10.32
C LYS A 531 -5.57 -13.11 11.32
N VAL A 532 -5.05 -12.01 10.82
CA VAL A 532 -4.56 -10.92 11.67
C VAL A 532 -5.77 -10.27 12.33
N ASN A 533 -5.77 -10.25 13.65
CA ASN A 533 -6.77 -9.54 14.45
C ASN A 533 -6.26 -8.13 14.81
N ASN A 534 -7.16 -7.20 15.14
CA ASN A 534 -6.81 -5.80 15.47
C ASN A 534 -5.81 -5.64 16.65
N ASN A 535 -5.52 -6.72 17.39
CA ASN A 535 -4.43 -6.75 18.39
C ASN A 535 -3.02 -6.67 17.76
N ALA A 536 -2.86 -6.76 16.43
CA ALA A 536 -1.56 -6.62 15.78
C ALA A 536 -0.95 -5.20 15.92
N MET A 537 -1.77 -4.17 16.17
CA MET A 537 -1.26 -2.85 16.58
C MET A 537 -0.53 -2.93 17.93
N LYS A 538 -0.99 -3.80 18.85
CA LYS A 538 -0.23 -4.09 20.07
C LYS A 538 1.10 -4.75 19.73
N LEU A 539 1.18 -5.64 18.73
CA LEU A 539 2.46 -6.23 18.31
C LEU A 539 3.48 -5.21 17.82
N LEU A 540 3.05 -4.10 17.18
CA LEU A 540 3.95 -3.02 16.79
C LEU A 540 4.39 -2.16 17.98
N SER A 541 3.56 -2.03 19.01
CA SER A 541 3.91 -1.37 20.28
C SER A 541 4.49 -2.32 21.34
N SER A 542 4.52 -3.63 21.09
CA SER A 542 4.89 -4.69 22.04
C SER A 542 6.00 -5.59 21.51
N ILE A 543 6.81 -5.10 20.57
CA ILE A 543 8.20 -5.59 20.47
C ILE A 543 8.92 -5.02 21.71
N ASN A 544 8.56 -5.58 22.88
CA ASN A 544 9.09 -5.25 24.20
C ASN A 544 10.41 -5.99 24.43
#